data_AF-F7YYV5-F1
#
_entry.id   AF-F7YYV5-F1
#
_cell.length_a   1.000
_cell.length_b   1.000
_cell.length_c   1.000
_cell.angle_alpha   90.00
_cell.angle_beta   90.00
_cell.angle_gamma   90.00
#
_symmetry.space_group_name_H-M   'P 1'
#
loop_
_entity.id
_entity.type
_entity.pdbx_description
1 polymer ?
#
loop_
_entity_poly.entity_id
_entity_poly.type
_entity_poly.pdbx_seq_one_letter_code
_entity_poly.pdbx_strand_id
1 'polypeptide(L)'
;MIKVDDALVKRLEELARLKLTDEQRKSIQKDMNEILQYMELLNEVDVSNVEPMYTPVEESATLREDEVKPFENLHLLRSNFPKERSGHIVVPGIHA
;
A
#
# COMPACT_ATOMS: atom_id res chain seq x y z
N MET A 1 -13.88 5.18 -19.30
CA MET A 1 -14.45 4.57 -18.09
C MET A 1 -13.71 3.28 -17.80
N ILE A 2 -13.10 3.15 -16.61
CA ILE A 2 -12.44 1.89 -16.21
C ILE A 2 -13.54 1.00 -15.65
N LYS A 3 -13.88 -0.07 -16.38
CA LYS A 3 -14.77 -1.11 -15.86
C LYS A 3 -13.94 -2.09 -15.06
N VAL A 4 -14.33 -2.37 -13.82
CA VAL A 4 -13.64 -3.36 -12.99
C VAL A 4 -14.15 -4.75 -13.35
N ASP A 5 -13.32 -5.50 -14.07
CA ASP A 5 -13.55 -6.89 -14.45
C ASP A 5 -12.70 -7.86 -13.61
N ASP A 6 -12.98 -9.16 -13.75
CA ASP A 6 -12.30 -10.21 -12.99
C ASP A 6 -10.78 -10.21 -13.21
N ALA A 7 -10.34 -9.89 -14.43
CA ALA A 7 -8.92 -9.84 -14.78
C ALA A 7 -8.22 -8.70 -14.02
N LEU A 8 -8.86 -7.54 -13.93
CA LEU A 8 -8.36 -6.41 -13.15
C LEU A 8 -8.34 -6.73 -11.66
N VAL A 9 -9.40 -7.32 -11.10
CA VAL A 9 -9.43 -7.68 -9.67
C VAL A 9 -8.33 -8.68 -9.34
N LYS A 10 -8.12 -9.69 -10.19
CA LYS A 10 -7.02 -10.66 -10.00
C LYS A 10 -5.65 -10.00 -10.05
N ARG A 11 -5.44 -9.06 -10.97
CA ARG A 11 -4.19 -8.29 -11.04
C ARG A 11 -3.96 -7.45 -9.79
N LEU A 12 -5.02 -6.82 -9.26
CA LEU A 12 -4.95 -6.02 -8.04
C LEU A 12 -4.69 -6.90 -6.81
N GLU A 13 -5.32 -8.08 -6.74
CA GLU A 13 -5.07 -9.10 -5.71
C GLU A 13 -3.57 -9.45 -5.62
N GLU A 14 -2.94 -9.71 -6.77
CA GLU A 14 -1.51 -10.02 -6.85
C GLU A 14 -0.61 -8.84 -6.45
N LEU A 15 -0.93 -7.62 -6.89
CA LEU A 15 -0.19 -6.40 -6.56
C LEU A 15 -0.28 -6.05 -5.07
N ALA A 16 -1.45 -6.23 -4.48
CA ALA A 16 -1.70 -5.95 -3.07
C ALA A 16 -1.24 -7.09 -2.13
N ARG A 17 -0.76 -8.22 -2.69
CA ARG A 17 -0.40 -9.44 -1.93
C ARG A 17 -1.57 -9.96 -1.08
N LEU A 18 -2.78 -9.82 -1.59
CA LEU A 18 -3.98 -10.37 -0.98
C LEU A 18 -4.30 -11.72 -1.61
N LYS A 19 -4.99 -12.57 -0.86
CA LYS A 19 -5.57 -13.81 -1.38
C LYS A 19 -7.06 -13.77 -1.07
N LEU A 20 -7.87 -13.71 -2.13
CA LEU A 20 -9.32 -13.55 -2.02
C LEU A 20 -10.01 -14.87 -2.38
N THR A 21 -11.09 -15.20 -1.65
CA THR A 21 -12.02 -16.23 -2.10
C THR A 21 -12.83 -15.73 -3.29
N ASP A 22 -13.50 -16.63 -4.00
CA ASP A 22 -14.33 -16.27 -5.14
C ASP A 22 -15.51 -15.37 -4.74
N GLU A 23 -16.08 -15.57 -3.55
CA GLU A 23 -17.12 -14.71 -2.99
C GLU A 23 -16.58 -13.31 -2.70
N GLN A 24 -15.40 -13.22 -2.06
CA GLN A 24 -14.75 -11.93 -1.78
C GLN A 24 -14.40 -11.19 -3.06
N ARG A 25 -13.93 -11.90 -4.09
CA ARG A 25 -13.61 -11.31 -5.40
C ARG A 25 -14.84 -10.65 -6.02
N LYS A 26 -15.99 -11.34 -6.01
CA LYS A 26 -17.26 -10.80 -6.52
C LYS A 26 -17.74 -9.58 -5.72
N SER A 27 -17.62 -9.63 -4.39
CA SER A 27 -17.97 -8.48 -3.53
C SER A 27 -17.10 -7.27 -3.85
N ILE A 28 -15.78 -7.44 -3.83
CA ILE A 28 -14.82 -6.36 -4.11
C ILE A 28 -15.03 -5.80 -5.52
N GLN A 29 -15.28 -6.64 -6.52
CA GLN A 29 -15.56 -6.16 -7.86
C GLN A 29 -16.78 -5.23 -7.88
N LYS A 30 -17.87 -5.61 -7.21
CA LYS A 30 -19.08 -4.80 -7.10
C LYS A 30 -18.76 -3.48 -6.38
N ASP A 31 -18.15 -3.56 -5.19
CA ASP A 31 -17.85 -2.41 -4.35
C ASP A 31 -16.92 -1.42 -5.08
N MET A 32 -15.90 -1.91 -5.79
CA MET A 32 -14.99 -1.08 -6.57
C MET A 32 -15.70 -0.38 -7.74
N ASN A 33 -16.63 -1.04 -8.43
CA ASN A 33 -17.41 -0.39 -9.48
C ASN A 33 -18.30 0.73 -8.90
N GLU A 34 -18.93 0.51 -7.74
CA GLU A 34 -19.74 1.52 -7.05
C GLU A 34 -18.89 2.71 -6.58
N ILE A 35 -17.72 2.46 -5.99
CA ILE A 35 -16.79 3.52 -5.55
C ILE A 35 -16.29 4.34 -6.74
N LEU A 36 -15.88 3.69 -7.84
CA LEU A 36 -15.40 4.40 -9.03
C LEU A 36 -16.51 5.22 -9.68
N GLN A 37 -17.74 4.70 -9.72
CA GLN A 37 -18.90 5.45 -10.18
C GLN A 37 -19.15 6.68 -9.30
N TYR A 38 -19.04 6.55 -7.98
CA TYR A 38 -19.18 7.69 -7.07
C TYR A 38 -18.07 8.74 -7.28
N MET A 39 -16.83 8.31 -7.54
CA MET A 39 -15.72 9.21 -7.83
C MET A 39 -15.89 9.99 -9.15
N GLU A 40 -16.79 9.58 -10.05
CA GLU A 40 -17.07 10.33 -11.29
C GLU A 40 -17.55 11.75 -11.02
N LEU A 41 -18.16 12.01 -9.85
CA LEU A 41 -18.55 13.35 -9.41
C LEU A 41 -17.37 14.33 -9.40
N LEU A 42 -16.14 13.86 -9.19
CA LEU A 42 -14.96 14.71 -9.19
C LEU A 42 -14.61 15.23 -10.60
N ASN A 43 -15.05 14.56 -11.67
CA ASN A 43 -14.81 15.01 -13.04
C ASN A 43 -15.64 16.25 -13.42
N GLU A 44 -16.67 16.58 -12.65
CA GLU A 44 -17.49 17.79 -12.86
C GLU A 44 -16.78 19.07 -12.41
N VAL A 45 -15.69 18.94 -11.66
CA VAL A 45 -14.91 20.07 -11.13
C VAL A 45 -13.74 20.37 -12.05
N ASP A 46 -13.68 21.60 -12.59
CA ASP A 46 -12.55 22.06 -13.39
C ASP A 46 -11.33 22.36 -12.50
N VAL A 47 -10.28 21.57 -12.66
CA VAL A 47 -9.00 21.70 -11.97
C VAL A 47 -7.84 22.06 -12.92
N SER A 48 -8.13 22.50 -14.15
CA SER A 48 -7.12 22.80 -15.18
C SER A 48 -6.06 23.82 -14.77
N ASN A 49 -6.38 24.71 -13.83
CA ASN A 49 -5.50 25.75 -13.32
C ASN A 49 -5.15 25.58 -11.83
N VAL A 50 -5.38 24.37 -11.27
CA VAL A 50 -5.12 24.06 -9.86
C VAL A 50 -3.94 23.10 -9.79
N GLU A 51 -2.87 23.54 -9.13
CA GLU A 51 -1.72 22.68 -8.86
C GLU A 51 -2.09 21.57 -7.86
N PRO A 52 -1.65 20.31 -8.07
CA PRO A 52 -1.87 19.24 -7.11
C PRO A 52 -1.24 19.54 -5.74
N MET A 53 -2.00 19.31 -4.68
CA MET A 53 -1.49 19.41 -3.31
C MET A 53 -0.85 18.08 -2.88
N TYR A 54 0.47 18.08 -2.67
CA TYR A 54 1.22 16.90 -2.22
C TYR A 54 1.33 16.79 -0.70
N THR A 55 1.45 17.92 -0.02
CA THR A 55 1.54 18.03 1.43
C THR A 55 0.79 19.27 1.88
N PRO A 56 0.05 19.24 3.00
CA PRO A 56 -0.50 20.43 3.61
C PRO A 56 0.53 21.24 4.41
N VAL A 57 1.76 20.73 4.56
CA VAL A 57 2.84 21.37 5.32
C VAL A 57 3.59 22.36 4.43
N GLU A 58 3.64 23.62 4.84
CA GLU A 58 4.32 24.70 4.10
C GLU A 58 5.84 24.75 4.37
N GLU A 59 6.30 24.12 5.46
CA GLU A 59 7.71 24.09 5.84
C GLU A 59 8.52 23.14 4.96
N SER A 60 9.76 23.53 4.66
CA SER A 60 10.71 22.66 3.98
C SER A 60 11.13 21.50 4.87
N ALA A 61 11.31 20.31 4.29
CA ALA A 61 11.82 19.15 5.00
C ALA A 61 13.17 19.47 5.67
N THR A 62 13.25 19.23 6.99
CA THR A 62 14.50 19.36 7.73
C THR A 62 15.41 18.18 7.45
N LEU A 63 16.70 18.45 7.27
CA LEU A 63 17.70 17.40 7.09
C LEU A 63 18.02 16.76 8.44
N ARG A 64 18.27 15.46 8.42
CA ARG A 64 18.81 14.73 9.57
C ARG A 64 20.33 14.89 9.59
N GLU A 65 20.89 15.27 10.74
CA GLU A 65 22.34 15.27 10.98
C GLU A 65 22.97 13.89 10.74
N ASP A 66 24.17 13.86 10.16
CA ASP A 66 24.89 12.63 9.83
C ASP A 66 25.65 12.06 11.03
N GLU A 67 24.89 11.65 12.05
CA GLU A 67 25.42 11.07 13.27
C GLU A 67 25.03 9.60 13.40
N VAL A 68 25.97 8.79 13.91
CA VAL A 68 25.72 7.37 14.22
C VAL A 68 24.84 7.27 15.46
N LYS A 69 23.69 6.60 15.33
CA LYS A 69 22.79 6.30 16.46
C LYS A 69 22.79 4.79 16.72
N PRO A 70 23.31 4.31 17.87
CA PRO A 70 23.27 2.88 18.19
C PRO A 70 21.82 2.43 18.43
N PHE A 71 21.49 1.22 17.97
CA PHE A 71 20.18 0.60 18.23
C PHE A 71 20.34 -0.50 19.28
N GLU A 72 19.92 -0.20 20.51
CA GLU A 72 20.11 -1.07 21.67
C GLU A 72 19.14 -2.28 21.71
N ASN A 73 17.98 -2.16 21.05
CA ASN A 73 16.85 -3.07 21.27
C ASN A 73 16.70 -4.14 20.18
N LEU A 74 17.81 -4.71 19.73
CA LEU A 74 17.83 -5.77 18.70
C LEU A 74 16.97 -6.99 19.09
N HIS A 75 16.98 -7.37 20.37
CA HIS A 75 16.15 -8.47 20.87
C HIS A 75 14.65 -8.17 20.73
N LEU A 76 14.20 -6.98 21.17
CA LEU A 76 12.80 -6.57 21.08
C LEU A 76 12.32 -6.49 19.63
N LEU A 77 13.17 -6.01 18.71
CA LEU A 77 12.86 -6.01 17.29
C LEU A 77 12.57 -7.43 16.79
N ARG A 78 13.47 -8.37 17.07
CA ARG A 78 13.34 -9.74 16.56
C ARG A 78 12.18 -10.52 17.20
N SER A 79 11.83 -10.24 18.46
CA SER A 79 10.67 -10.85 19.10
C SER A 79 9.33 -10.51 18.45
N ASN A 80 9.26 -9.47 17.61
CA ASN A 80 8.06 -9.15 16.83
C ASN A 80 7.88 -10.04 15.60
N PHE A 81 8.84 -10.90 15.26
CA PHE A 81 8.78 -11.73 14.06
C PHE A 81 8.41 -13.18 14.40
N PRO A 82 7.72 -13.89 13.50
CA PRO A 82 7.27 -15.26 13.75
C PRO A 82 8.41 -16.26 14.01
N LYS A 83 9.60 -16.05 13.41
CA LYS A 83 10.74 -16.95 13.52
C LYS A 83 12.07 -16.20 13.48
N GLU A 84 12.97 -16.57 14.38
CA GLU A 84 14.36 -16.14 14.42
C GLU A 84 15.28 -17.37 14.41
N ARG A 85 16.44 -17.26 13.77
CA ARG A 85 17.53 -18.24 13.89
C ARG A 85 18.88 -17.53 13.91
N SER A 86 19.67 -17.77 14.95
CA SER A 86 21.04 -17.25 15.08
C SER A 86 21.14 -15.74 14.83
N GLY A 87 20.21 -14.95 15.38
CA GLY A 87 20.18 -13.49 15.21
C GLY A 87 19.52 -12.98 13.92
N HIS A 88 19.00 -13.87 13.07
CA HIS A 88 18.39 -13.53 11.78
C HIS A 88 16.88 -13.80 11.78
N ILE A 89 16.12 -12.94 11.10
CA ILE A 89 14.70 -13.19 10.82
C ILE A 89 14.61 -14.25 9.72
N VAL A 90 13.80 -15.29 9.95
CA VAL A 90 13.65 -16.39 9.00
C VAL A 90 12.42 -16.15 8.12
N VAL A 91 12.63 -16.12 6.81
CA VAL A 91 11.59 -16.02 5.78
C VAL A 91 11.65 -17.21 4.82
N PRO A 92 10.57 -17.52 4.09
CA PRO A 92 10.63 -18.47 2.99
C PRO A 92 11.70 -18.05 1.97
N GLY A 93 12.53 -19.00 1.53
CA GLY A 93 13.52 -18.76 0.49
C GLY A 93 12.83 -18.41 -0.84
N ILE A 94 13.37 -17.44 -1.56
CA ILE A 94 12.94 -17.16 -2.93
C ILE A 94 13.72 -18.14 -3.82
N HIS A 95 13.01 -19.09 -4.42
CA HIS A 95 13.55 -19.96 -5.45
C HIS A 95 13.00 -19.47 -6.80
N ALA A 96 13.91 -19.20 -7.73
CA ALA A 96 13.59 -18.87 -9.12
C ALA A 96 13.29 -20.14 -9.92
#